data_AF-A0A814ZDA7-F1
#
_entry.id   AF-A0A814ZDA7-F1
#
_cell.length_a   1.000
_cell.length_b   1.000
_cell.length_c   1.000
_cell.angle_alpha   90.00
_cell.angle_beta   90.00
_cell.angle_gamma   90.00
#
_symmetry.space_group_name_H-M   'P 1'
#
loop_
_entity.id
_entity.type
_entity.pdbx_description
1 polymer ?
#
loop_
_entity_poly.entity_id
_entity_poly.type
_entity_poly.pdbx_seq_one_letter_code
_entity_poly.pdbx_strand_id
1 'polypeptide(L)'
;MSIPSVVIIWCDVSFETRSSYQAMQDEFNETTTGASAQEPDRMDVDIVNDGTNYFHSNNVPLIVTRTIEEAETEIKNHSKEKIFIICSGTIGRFLVPIISQKFFYVHDIFIFTHGLERHTEWTAAYKPMVKMFRFHTTLLIRLTHEITKYFIKQGNNYLQVDDGSSALKYFKHAQKLEIEANKRSKTTWNAAETYSNQPDYRRHLNVLEGHNGLIAQAENSMRRQGLPVPNY
;
A
#
# COMPACT_ATOMS: atom_id res chain seq x y z
N MET A 1 6.86 7.51 -19.69
CA MET A 1 6.94 8.01 -18.29
C MET A 1 6.86 6.81 -17.36
N SER A 2 7.69 6.74 -16.31
CA SER A 2 7.55 5.73 -15.26
C SER A 2 6.26 5.97 -14.47
N ILE A 3 5.64 4.90 -14.00
CA ILE A 3 4.49 4.92 -13.11
C ILE A 3 4.92 5.61 -11.80
N PRO A 4 4.27 6.71 -11.34
CA PRO A 4 4.41 7.20 -9.97
C PRO A 4 4.42 6.06 -8.95
N SER A 5 5.58 5.84 -8.33
CA SER A 5 5.78 4.79 -7.36
C SER A 5 5.07 5.11 -6.05
N VAL A 6 4.59 4.05 -5.41
CA VAL A 6 4.13 4.07 -4.02
C VAL A 6 5.26 3.56 -3.17
N VAL A 7 5.48 4.12 -1.98
CA VAL A 7 6.42 3.59 -0.97
C VAL A 7 5.73 3.51 0.38
N ILE A 8 6.02 2.45 1.13
CA ILE A 8 5.60 2.30 2.52
C ILE A 8 6.84 2.49 3.39
N ILE A 9 6.81 3.45 4.30
CA ILE A 9 7.85 3.64 5.31
C ILE A 9 7.28 3.18 6.64
N TRP A 10 7.87 2.13 7.20
CA TRP A 10 7.54 1.64 8.53
C TRP A 10 8.59 2.12 9.53
N CYS A 11 8.19 2.95 10.49
CA CYS A 11 9.03 3.39 11.59
C CYS A 11 8.64 2.67 12.89
N ASP A 12 9.47 1.71 13.33
CA ASP A 12 9.29 1.06 14.63
C ASP A 12 10.61 0.74 15.35
N VAL A 13 10.62 0.87 16.68
CA VAL A 13 11.79 0.56 17.53
C VAL A 13 11.71 -0.86 18.09
N SER A 14 10.51 -1.46 18.15
CA SER A 14 10.27 -2.75 18.82
C SER A 14 9.58 -3.76 17.90
N PHE A 15 10.34 -4.66 17.29
CA PHE A 15 9.82 -5.96 16.92
C PHE A 15 10.39 -6.98 17.89
N GLU A 16 9.52 -7.68 18.62
CA GLU A 16 9.91 -8.63 19.66
C GLU A 16 10.80 -9.77 19.12
N THR A 17 10.70 -10.13 17.83
CA THR A 17 11.62 -11.06 17.16
C THR A 17 11.79 -10.78 15.65
N ARG A 18 12.98 -11.08 15.10
CA ARG A 18 13.28 -11.00 13.65
C ARG A 18 12.35 -11.89 12.79
N SER A 19 11.87 -13.00 13.34
CA SER A 19 10.98 -13.94 12.66
C SER A 19 9.55 -13.41 12.51
N SER A 20 8.98 -12.79 13.55
CA SER A 20 7.65 -12.15 13.46
C SER A 20 7.66 -10.97 12.49
N TYR A 21 8.80 -10.29 12.39
CA TYR A 21 9.03 -9.21 11.45
C TYR A 21 9.09 -9.70 10.00
N GLN A 22 9.89 -10.73 9.70
CA GLN A 22 9.94 -11.32 8.36
C GLN A 22 8.58 -11.86 7.93
N ALA A 23 7.88 -12.60 8.81
CA ALA A 23 6.53 -13.07 8.51
C ALA A 23 5.59 -11.91 8.14
N MET A 24 5.58 -10.82 8.91
CA MET A 24 4.73 -9.68 8.59
C MET A 24 5.18 -8.93 7.33
N GLN A 25 6.47 -8.86 7.04
CA GLN A 25 6.97 -8.29 5.78
C GLN A 25 6.57 -9.14 4.57
N ASP A 26 6.73 -10.45 4.66
CA ASP A 26 6.34 -11.40 3.61
C ASP A 26 4.83 -11.29 3.36
N GLU A 27 4.04 -11.26 4.43
CA GLU A 27 2.59 -11.06 4.35
C GLU A 27 2.19 -9.73 3.69
N PHE A 28 2.90 -8.64 4.00
CA PHE A 28 2.66 -7.35 3.37
C PHE A 28 3.03 -7.40 1.89
N ASN A 29 4.20 -7.93 1.56
CA ASN A 29 4.65 -8.08 0.18
C ASN A 29 3.69 -8.94 -0.62
N GLU A 30 3.30 -10.12 -0.15
CA GLU A 30 2.32 -10.97 -0.85
C GLU A 30 1.02 -10.21 -1.19
N THR A 31 0.55 -9.38 -0.25
CA THR A 31 -0.72 -8.67 -0.36
C THR A 31 -0.61 -7.39 -1.20
N THR A 32 0.45 -6.60 -1.06
CA THR A 32 0.67 -5.32 -1.75
C THR A 32 1.30 -5.47 -3.14
N THR A 33 1.67 -6.68 -3.52
CA THR A 33 2.27 -6.97 -4.84
C THR A 33 1.30 -7.70 -5.76
N GLY A 34 0.22 -8.27 -5.20
CA GLY A 34 -0.79 -8.95 -5.97
C GLY A 34 -0.28 -10.28 -6.52
N ALA A 35 0.01 -11.25 -5.62
CA ALA A 35 0.46 -12.63 -5.90
C ALA A 35 0.80 -12.94 -7.38
N SER A 36 2.03 -12.61 -7.77
CA SER A 36 2.76 -13.29 -8.85
C SER A 36 4.25 -13.09 -8.61
N ALA A 37 4.76 -13.69 -7.55
CA ALA A 37 6.16 -14.07 -7.53
C ALA A 37 6.24 -15.36 -8.37
N GLN A 38 6.70 -15.25 -9.61
CA GLN A 38 7.45 -16.39 -10.15
C GLN A 38 8.56 -16.67 -9.14
N GLU A 39 8.70 -17.92 -8.71
CA GLU A 39 9.78 -18.31 -7.81
C GLU A 39 11.10 -17.77 -8.37
N PRO A 40 11.92 -17.06 -7.56
CA PRO A 40 13.24 -16.69 -8.00
C PRO A 40 14.01 -17.97 -8.33
N ASP A 41 14.63 -17.98 -9.51
CA ASP A 41 15.47 -19.08 -9.95
C ASP A 41 16.56 -19.33 -8.89
N ARG A 42 16.83 -20.60 -8.58
CA ARG A 42 17.60 -21.03 -7.39
C ARG A 42 19.08 -20.62 -7.40
N MET A 43 19.50 -19.77 -8.33
CA MET A 43 20.86 -19.25 -8.46
C MET A 43 21.05 -17.80 -8.00
N ASP A 44 19.98 -17.04 -7.68
CA ASP A 44 20.12 -15.62 -7.28
C ASP A 44 20.16 -15.39 -5.75
N VAL A 45 20.21 -16.45 -4.94
CA VAL A 45 20.14 -16.35 -3.46
C VAL A 45 21.49 -16.02 -2.82
N ASP A 46 22.60 -16.05 -3.55
CA ASP A 46 23.95 -15.91 -2.97
C ASP A 46 24.52 -14.47 -2.97
N ILE A 47 23.74 -13.45 -3.30
CA ILE A 47 24.20 -12.05 -3.23
C ILE A 47 23.21 -11.18 -2.46
N VAL A 48 23.13 -11.39 -1.14
CA VAL A 48 22.50 -10.42 -0.23
C VAL A 48 23.34 -10.28 1.03
N ASN A 49 24.56 -9.77 0.86
CA ASN A 49 25.43 -9.41 1.97
C ASN A 49 26.18 -8.09 1.74
N ASP A 50 25.55 -7.13 1.05
CA ASP A 50 26.16 -5.82 0.82
C ASP A 50 25.12 -4.68 0.88
N GLY A 51 24.77 -4.29 2.11
CA GLY A 51 24.44 -2.90 2.48
C GLY A 51 23.35 -2.11 1.73
N THR A 52 22.58 -2.71 0.82
CA THR A 52 21.61 -2.00 -0.01
C THR A 52 20.31 -2.80 -0.12
N ASN A 53 19.32 -2.42 0.69
CA ASN A 53 17.98 -3.00 0.66
C ASN A 53 17.16 -2.38 -0.48
N TYR A 54 17.30 -2.91 -1.69
CA TYR A 54 16.38 -2.60 -2.79
C TYR A 54 16.05 -3.86 -3.59
N PHE A 55 15.15 -4.69 -3.07
CA PHE A 55 14.58 -5.80 -3.84
C PHE A 55 13.61 -5.26 -4.90
N HIS A 56 14.05 -5.33 -6.16
CA HIS A 56 13.29 -4.95 -7.34
C HIS A 56 12.43 -6.11 -7.85
N SER A 57 11.11 -5.90 -7.89
CA SER A 57 10.20 -6.50 -8.89
C SER A 57 8.77 -5.98 -8.72
N ASN A 58 8.36 -4.89 -9.37
CA ASN A 58 6.94 -4.41 -9.37
C ASN A 58 6.26 -4.22 -7.99
N ASN A 59 7.02 -4.27 -6.90
CA ASN A 59 6.53 -4.30 -5.54
C ASN A 59 6.40 -2.88 -5.00
N VAL A 60 5.34 -2.61 -4.24
CA VAL A 60 5.27 -1.41 -3.41
C VAL A 60 6.41 -1.54 -2.38
N PRO A 61 7.49 -0.73 -2.44
CA PRO A 61 8.64 -0.94 -1.57
C PRO A 61 8.25 -0.69 -0.12
N LEU A 62 8.64 -1.61 0.75
CA LEU A 62 8.53 -1.47 2.19
C LEU A 62 9.90 -1.14 2.77
N ILE A 63 10.07 0.08 3.23
CA ILE A 63 11.29 0.58 3.86
C ILE A 63 11.07 0.60 5.36
N VAL A 64 11.94 -0.06 6.11
CA VAL A 64 11.85 -0.07 7.57
C VAL A 64 12.95 0.76 8.17
N THR A 65 12.52 1.63 9.09
CA THR A 65 13.34 2.60 9.80
C THR A 65 13.17 2.36 11.29
N ARG A 66 14.25 2.57 12.05
CA ARG A 66 14.30 2.33 13.50
C ARG A 66 14.24 3.61 14.30
N THR A 67 14.53 4.74 13.65
CA THR A 67 14.56 6.06 14.27
C THR A 67 13.69 7.03 13.49
N ILE A 68 13.32 8.14 14.15
CA ILE A 68 12.55 9.22 13.52
C ILE A 68 13.39 9.89 12.44
N GLU A 69 14.69 10.06 12.69
CA GLU A 69 15.64 10.69 11.78
C GLU A 69 15.82 9.87 10.48
N GLU A 70 15.88 8.54 10.59
CA GLU A 70 15.86 7.64 9.43
C GLU A 70 14.54 7.79 8.66
N ALA A 71 13.39 7.78 9.35
CA ALA A 71 12.10 7.97 8.70
C ALA A 71 12.01 9.32 7.97
N GLU A 72 12.47 10.42 8.58
CA GLU A 72 12.52 11.74 7.94
C GLU A 72 13.42 11.74 6.69
N THR A 73 14.53 11.00 6.73
CA THR A 73 15.46 10.88 5.61
C THR A 73 14.80 10.15 4.45
N GLU A 74 14.13 9.03 4.71
CA GLU A 74 13.41 8.27 3.70
C GLU A 74 12.23 9.05 3.11
N ILE A 75 11.50 9.82 3.93
CA ILE A 75 10.42 10.68 3.43
C ILE A 75 10.94 11.76 2.46
N LYS A 76 12.15 12.29 2.69
CA LYS A 76 12.79 13.26 1.78
C LYS A 76 13.27 12.61 0.49
N ASN A 77 13.91 11.45 0.61
CA ASN A 77 14.42 10.68 -0.53
C ASN A 77 13.29 10.27 -1.48
N HIS A 78 12.11 9.98 -0.93
CA HIS A 78 10.93 9.58 -1.68
C HIS A 78 9.86 10.69 -1.82
N SER A 79 10.29 11.95 -1.87
CA SER A 79 9.39 13.11 -1.96
C SER A 79 8.56 13.20 -3.25
N LYS A 80 8.89 12.41 -4.28
CA LYS A 80 8.16 12.36 -5.56
C LYS A 80 7.14 11.22 -5.61
N GLU A 81 7.17 10.34 -4.63
CA GLU A 81 6.36 9.14 -4.52
C GLU A 81 5.13 9.37 -3.64
N LYS A 82 4.15 8.47 -3.78
CA LYS A 82 3.08 8.38 -2.81
C LYS A 82 3.58 7.62 -1.58
N ILE A 83 3.73 8.33 -0.47
CA ILE A 83 4.21 7.74 0.78
C ILE A 83 3.04 7.32 1.68
N PHE A 84 3.13 6.10 2.19
CA PHE A 84 2.33 5.58 3.30
C PHE A 84 3.23 5.35 4.51
N ILE A 85 2.80 5.78 5.70
CA ILE A 85 3.59 5.61 6.93
C ILE A 85 2.92 4.56 7.81
N ILE A 86 3.72 3.64 8.37
CA ILE A 86 3.31 2.75 9.44
C ILE A 86 4.19 3.04 10.66
N CYS A 87 3.61 3.20 11.85
CA CYS A 87 4.40 3.27 13.07
C CYS A 87 3.60 2.81 14.30
N SER A 88 4.29 2.51 15.40
CA SER A 88 3.63 2.28 16.68
C SER A 88 2.99 3.55 17.23
N GLY A 89 2.04 3.40 18.16
CA GLY A 89 1.39 4.55 18.80
C GLY A 89 2.35 5.46 19.59
N THR A 90 3.40 4.89 20.19
CA THR A 90 4.39 5.67 20.96
C THR A 90 5.30 6.47 20.04
N ILE A 91 5.80 5.87 18.96
CA ILE A 91 6.64 6.56 17.97
C ILE A 91 5.83 7.58 17.20
N GLY A 92 4.60 7.22 16.80
CA GLY A 92 3.68 8.09 16.08
C GLY A 92 3.41 9.41 16.82
N ARG A 93 3.37 9.39 18.16
CA ARG A 93 3.20 10.60 18.97
C ARG A 93 4.27 11.67 18.68
N PHE A 94 5.47 11.27 18.29
CA PHE A 94 6.58 12.17 17.96
C PHE A 94 6.75 12.36 16.45
N LEU A 95 6.63 11.28 15.67
CA LEU A 95 6.81 11.30 14.22
C LEU A 95 5.68 12.07 13.50
N VAL A 96 4.42 11.87 13.87
CA VAL A 96 3.27 12.48 13.18
C VAL A 96 3.27 14.00 13.24
N PRO A 97 3.52 14.66 14.38
CA PRO A 97 3.68 16.11 14.43
C PRO A 97 4.75 16.62 13.44
N ILE A 98 5.90 15.95 13.37
CA ILE A 98 6.99 16.30 12.45
C ILE A 98 6.52 16.19 11.00
N ILE A 99 5.86 15.09 10.66
CA ILE A 99 5.31 14.87 9.31
C ILE A 99 4.28 15.96 8.95
N SER A 100 3.36 16.26 9.86
CA SER A 100 2.33 17.27 9.61
C SER A 100 2.89 18.68 9.37
N GLN A 101 4.05 19.00 9.96
CA GLN A 101 4.67 20.31 9.86
C GLN A 101 5.64 20.41 8.68
N LYS A 102 6.43 19.37 8.41
CA LYS A 102 7.51 19.40 7.42
C LYS A 102 7.16 18.73 6.09
N PHE A 103 6.28 17.73 6.11
CA PHE A 103 6.00 16.85 4.97
C PHE A 103 4.51 16.88 4.63
N PHE A 104 4.02 18.07 4.28
CA PHE A 104 2.61 18.33 4.00
C PHE A 104 2.01 17.49 2.87
N TYR A 105 2.81 16.77 2.08
CA TYR A 105 2.37 15.85 1.02
C TYR A 105 2.11 14.42 1.52
N VAL A 106 2.49 14.11 2.77
CA VAL A 106 2.26 12.81 3.41
C VAL A 106 1.00 12.89 4.28
N HIS A 107 -0.05 12.17 3.89
CA HIS A 107 -1.36 12.21 4.55
C HIS A 107 -1.89 10.86 5.01
N ASP A 108 -1.21 9.76 4.68
CA ASP A 108 -1.72 8.42 4.95
C ASP A 108 -0.83 7.73 5.97
N ILE A 109 -1.17 7.92 7.25
CA ILE A 109 -0.42 7.42 8.39
C ILE A 109 -1.24 6.36 9.14
N PHE A 110 -0.64 5.19 9.33
CA PHE A 110 -1.23 4.01 9.94
C PHE A 110 -0.53 3.75 11.28
N ILE A 111 -1.30 3.83 12.36
CA ILE A 111 -0.79 3.58 13.71
C ILE A 111 -1.16 2.16 14.11
N PHE A 112 -0.16 1.33 14.37
CA PHE A 112 -0.35 -0.02 14.86
C PHE A 112 -0.11 -0.07 16.38
N THR A 113 -1.13 -0.37 17.18
CA THR A 113 -1.00 -0.41 18.65
C THR A 113 -2.07 -1.26 19.31
N HIS A 114 -1.69 -2.03 20.33
CA HIS A 114 -2.63 -2.83 21.12
C HIS A 114 -3.50 -2.02 22.09
N GLY A 115 -3.13 -0.77 22.40
CA GLY A 115 -3.81 0.11 23.35
C GLY A 115 -4.31 1.40 22.72
N LEU A 116 -5.26 1.28 21.78
CA LEU A 116 -5.80 2.41 20.99
C LEU A 116 -6.20 3.61 21.86
N GLU A 117 -6.94 3.34 22.94
CA GLU A 117 -7.42 4.34 23.90
C GLU A 117 -6.30 5.28 24.39
N ARG A 118 -5.09 4.75 24.63
CA ARG A 118 -3.94 5.51 25.14
C ARG A 118 -3.37 6.51 24.12
N HIS A 119 -3.74 6.36 22.85
CA HIS A 119 -3.25 7.21 21.77
C HIS A 119 -4.35 8.09 21.15
N THR A 120 -5.61 7.96 21.60
CA THR A 120 -6.75 8.71 21.05
C THR A 120 -6.59 10.23 21.20
N GLU A 121 -6.11 10.71 22.35
CA GLU A 121 -6.00 12.13 22.64
C GLU A 121 -5.06 12.86 21.66
N TRP A 122 -3.83 12.36 21.49
CA TRP A 122 -2.88 13.02 20.60
C TRP A 122 -3.23 12.79 19.12
N THR A 123 -3.81 11.65 18.77
CA THR A 123 -4.21 11.36 17.37
C THR A 123 -5.42 12.19 16.94
N ALA A 124 -6.26 12.66 17.87
CA ALA A 124 -7.41 13.51 17.55
C ALA A 124 -7.01 14.79 16.79
N ALA A 125 -5.86 15.37 17.12
CA ALA A 125 -5.30 16.53 16.42
C ALA A 125 -4.92 16.24 14.95
N TYR A 126 -4.72 14.98 14.60
CA TYR A 126 -4.28 14.52 13.28
C TYR A 126 -5.30 13.57 12.62
N LYS A 127 -6.56 13.60 13.07
CA LYS A 127 -7.64 12.71 12.63
C LYS A 127 -7.80 12.58 11.09
N PRO A 128 -7.59 13.62 10.27
CA PRO A 128 -7.66 13.48 8.81
C PRO A 128 -6.54 12.61 8.22
N MET A 129 -5.39 12.54 8.90
CA MET A 129 -4.17 11.88 8.42
C MET A 129 -3.96 10.49 9.03
N VAL A 130 -4.39 10.32 10.28
CA VAL A 130 -4.08 9.14 11.10
C VAL A 130 -5.23 8.14 11.12
N LYS A 131 -4.91 6.88 10.86
CA LYS A 131 -5.80 5.73 11.00
C LYS A 131 -5.15 4.75 11.98
N MET A 132 -5.85 4.36 13.06
CA MET A 132 -5.29 3.48 14.08
C MET A 132 -5.87 2.06 13.97
N PHE A 133 -5.03 1.05 14.22
CA PHE A 133 -5.37 -0.36 14.10
C PHE A 133 -4.79 -1.17 15.26
N ARG A 134 -5.60 -2.09 15.78
CA ARG A 134 -5.19 -3.05 16.80
C ARG A 134 -4.57 -4.32 16.24
N PHE A 135 -5.03 -4.72 15.05
CA PHE A 135 -4.64 -5.97 14.40
C PHE A 135 -3.93 -5.68 13.08
N HIS A 136 -2.82 -6.38 12.86
CA HIS A 136 -2.00 -6.22 11.66
C HIS A 136 -2.80 -6.58 10.39
N THR A 137 -3.67 -7.58 10.45
CA THR A 137 -4.50 -8.00 9.30
C THR A 137 -5.45 -6.90 8.84
N THR A 138 -6.11 -6.21 9.79
CA THR A 138 -6.99 -5.08 9.48
C THR A 138 -6.21 -3.89 8.93
N LEU A 139 -5.03 -3.62 9.51
CA LEU A 139 -4.13 -2.58 9.01
C LEU A 139 -3.74 -2.87 7.56
N LEU A 140 -3.29 -4.09 7.27
CA LEU A 140 -2.84 -4.50 5.95
C LEU A 140 -3.96 -4.40 4.91
N ILE A 141 -5.14 -4.96 5.20
CA ILE A 141 -6.30 -4.85 4.30
C ILE A 141 -6.62 -3.38 4.03
N ARG A 142 -6.63 -2.54 5.09
CA ARG A 142 -6.97 -1.13 4.91
C ARG A 142 -5.89 -0.36 4.15
N LEU A 143 -4.62 -0.65 4.39
CA LEU A 143 -3.49 -0.08 3.67
C LEU A 143 -3.58 -0.43 2.18
N THR A 144 -3.77 -1.71 1.86
CA THR A 144 -3.92 -2.16 0.47
C THR A 144 -5.07 -1.45 -0.23
N HIS A 145 -6.22 -1.28 0.43
CA HIS A 145 -7.32 -0.50 -0.15
C HIS A 145 -6.98 0.98 -0.40
N GLU A 146 -6.21 1.64 0.47
CA GLU A 146 -5.78 3.04 0.21
C GLU A 146 -4.76 3.11 -0.95
N ILE A 147 -3.89 2.10 -1.07
CA ILE A 147 -2.99 1.95 -2.22
C ILE A 147 -3.80 1.72 -3.52
N THR A 148 -4.80 0.83 -3.50
CA THR A 148 -5.73 0.60 -4.63
C THR A 148 -6.37 1.92 -5.08
N LYS A 149 -6.91 2.71 -4.15
CA LYS A 149 -7.55 4.00 -4.48
C LYS A 149 -6.57 4.98 -5.12
N TYR A 150 -5.32 5.01 -4.65
CA TYR A 150 -4.29 5.85 -5.28
C TYR A 150 -4.08 5.44 -6.74
N PHE A 151 -3.92 4.14 -7.01
CA PHE A 151 -3.73 3.66 -8.38
C PHE A 151 -4.97 3.89 -9.27
N ILE A 152 -6.19 3.73 -8.74
CA ILE A 152 -7.42 4.11 -9.44
C ILE A 152 -7.40 5.60 -9.79
N LYS A 153 -7.02 6.48 -8.86
CA LYS A 153 -6.92 7.92 -9.12
C LYS A 153 -5.91 8.22 -10.22
N GLN A 154 -4.72 7.62 -10.17
CA GLN A 154 -3.71 7.81 -11.23
C GLN A 154 -4.19 7.31 -12.59
N GLY A 155 -4.79 6.11 -12.65
CA GLY A 155 -5.36 5.58 -13.89
C GLY A 155 -6.42 6.50 -14.48
N ASN A 156 -7.28 7.09 -13.65
CA ASN A 156 -8.27 8.07 -14.10
C ASN A 156 -7.62 9.35 -14.67
N ASN A 157 -6.54 9.85 -14.05
CA ASN A 157 -5.80 11.00 -14.58
C ASN A 157 -5.25 10.72 -15.99
N TYR A 158 -4.70 9.52 -16.23
CA TYR A 158 -4.25 9.12 -17.56
C TYR A 158 -5.39 8.95 -18.54
N LEU A 159 -6.53 8.39 -18.10
CA LEU A 159 -7.71 8.25 -18.95
C LEU A 159 -8.28 9.63 -19.38
N GLN A 160 -8.21 10.65 -18.51
CA GLN A 160 -8.65 12.01 -18.83
C GLN A 160 -7.81 12.68 -19.93
N VAL A 161 -6.53 12.32 -20.05
CA VAL A 161 -5.65 12.79 -21.12
C VAL A 161 -5.60 11.82 -22.31
N ASP A 162 -6.58 10.91 -22.39
CA ASP A 162 -6.69 9.87 -23.42
C ASP A 162 -5.41 9.00 -23.49
N ASP A 163 -4.73 8.72 -22.38
CA ASP A 163 -3.64 7.72 -22.33
C ASP A 163 -4.18 6.40 -21.77
N GLY A 164 -4.85 5.64 -22.64
CA GLY A 164 -5.44 4.36 -22.29
C GLY A 164 -4.41 3.30 -21.87
N SER A 165 -3.20 3.33 -22.44
CA SER A 165 -2.16 2.34 -22.15
C SER A 165 -1.62 2.48 -20.73
N SER A 166 -1.31 3.72 -20.32
CA SER A 166 -0.90 3.98 -18.94
C SER A 166 -2.04 3.74 -17.97
N ALA A 167 -3.25 4.22 -18.28
CA ALA A 167 -4.44 4.00 -17.45
C ALA A 167 -4.70 2.51 -17.18
N LEU A 168 -4.60 1.66 -18.21
CA LEU A 168 -4.80 0.22 -18.10
C LEU A 168 -3.82 -0.43 -17.11
N LYS A 169 -2.54 -0.03 -17.14
CA LYS A 169 -1.52 -0.55 -16.19
C LYS A 169 -1.92 -0.27 -14.74
N TYR A 170 -2.37 0.95 -14.46
CA TYR A 170 -2.85 1.34 -13.13
C TYR A 170 -4.08 0.56 -12.69
N PHE A 171 -5.10 0.46 -13.54
CA PHE A 171 -6.33 -0.24 -13.19
C PHE A 171 -6.12 -1.74 -12.99
N LYS A 172 -5.26 -2.38 -13.80
CA LYS A 172 -4.89 -3.79 -13.60
C LYS A 172 -4.12 -4.01 -12.30
N HIS A 173 -3.18 -3.13 -11.96
CA HIS A 173 -2.47 -3.24 -10.69
C HIS A 173 -3.41 -3.03 -9.50
N ALA A 174 -4.28 -2.02 -9.55
CA ALA A 174 -5.35 -1.81 -8.57
C ALA A 174 -6.27 -3.03 -8.42
N GLN A 175 -6.64 -3.69 -9.53
CA GLN A 175 -7.45 -4.91 -9.53
C GLN A 175 -6.74 -6.05 -8.78
N LYS A 176 -5.46 -6.28 -9.06
CA LYS A 176 -4.67 -7.33 -8.38
C LYS A 176 -4.61 -7.11 -6.87
N LEU A 177 -4.29 -5.89 -6.45
CA LEU A 177 -4.26 -5.50 -5.04
C LEU A 177 -5.60 -5.78 -4.34
N GLU A 178 -6.70 -5.43 -4.99
CA GLU A 178 -8.03 -5.60 -4.41
C GLU A 178 -8.42 -7.09 -4.32
N ILE A 179 -8.04 -7.92 -5.30
CA ILE A 179 -8.24 -9.37 -5.23
C ILE A 179 -7.50 -9.97 -4.03
N GLU A 180 -6.24 -9.59 -3.80
CA GLU A 180 -5.46 -10.12 -2.68
C GLU A 180 -5.96 -9.63 -1.32
N ALA A 181 -6.26 -8.33 -1.18
CA ALA A 181 -6.88 -7.80 0.03
C ALA A 181 -8.18 -8.53 0.39
N ASN A 182 -8.97 -8.86 -0.62
CA ASN A 182 -10.21 -9.62 -0.49
C ASN A 182 -9.99 -11.08 -0.11
N LYS A 183 -9.04 -11.79 -0.72
CA LYS A 183 -8.69 -13.16 -0.31
C LYS A 183 -8.30 -13.20 1.17
N ARG A 184 -7.45 -12.25 1.59
CA ARG A 184 -6.99 -12.10 2.97
C ARG A 184 -8.12 -11.72 3.93
N SER A 185 -9.06 -10.86 3.51
CA SER A 185 -10.27 -10.61 4.29
C SER A 185 -10.97 -11.93 4.59
N LYS A 186 -11.34 -12.70 3.55
CA LYS A 186 -12.09 -13.98 3.66
C LYS A 186 -11.46 -15.01 4.61
N THR A 187 -10.14 -15.16 4.62
CA THR A 187 -9.45 -16.12 5.50
C THR A 187 -9.52 -15.70 6.98
N THR A 188 -9.72 -14.42 7.26
CA THR A 188 -9.77 -13.87 8.62
C THR A 188 -11.18 -13.97 9.26
N TRP A 189 -12.23 -14.23 8.47
CA TRP A 189 -13.64 -14.27 8.93
C TRP A 189 -13.98 -15.42 9.89
N ASN A 190 -13.04 -16.35 10.16
CA ASN A 190 -13.25 -17.45 11.11
C ASN A 190 -12.84 -17.12 12.55
N ALA A 191 -12.31 -15.92 12.84
CA ALA A 191 -11.99 -15.50 14.20
C ALA A 191 -12.90 -14.34 14.64
N ALA A 192 -13.77 -14.65 15.60
CA ALA A 192 -14.68 -13.78 16.32
C ALA A 192 -14.16 -12.34 16.53
N GLU A 193 -14.61 -11.39 15.71
CA GLU A 193 -14.74 -10.00 16.14
C GLU A 193 -15.68 -9.22 15.19
N THR A 194 -16.84 -8.88 15.74
CA THR A 194 -17.96 -8.17 15.12
C THR A 194 -17.57 -6.72 14.82
N TYR A 195 -16.92 -6.45 13.68
CA TYR A 195 -16.71 -5.07 13.20
C TYR A 195 -17.62 -4.76 12.01
N SER A 196 -18.73 -4.09 12.29
CA SER A 196 -19.77 -3.61 11.38
C SER A 196 -19.34 -2.50 10.41
N ASN A 197 -18.03 -2.34 10.15
CA ASN A 197 -17.46 -1.32 9.26
C ASN A 197 -16.56 -1.89 8.16
N GLN A 198 -16.77 -3.15 7.74
CA GLN A 198 -16.06 -3.67 6.58
C GLN A 198 -16.60 -3.00 5.30
N PRO A 199 -15.71 -2.46 4.43
CA PRO A 199 -16.14 -1.98 3.12
C PRO A 199 -16.70 -3.14 2.32
N ASP A 200 -17.79 -2.91 1.58
CA ASP A 200 -18.33 -3.82 0.58
C ASP A 200 -17.19 -4.54 -0.14
N TYR A 201 -17.09 -5.85 0.09
CA TYR A 201 -16.02 -6.75 -0.40
C TYR A 201 -15.72 -6.59 -1.89
N ARG A 202 -16.67 -6.06 -2.67
CA ARG A 202 -16.52 -5.84 -4.12
C ARG A 202 -16.52 -4.39 -4.55
N ARG A 203 -16.52 -3.40 -3.64
CA ARG A 203 -16.77 -2.00 -4.02
C ARG A 203 -15.80 -1.48 -5.06
N HIS A 204 -14.48 -1.65 -4.84
CA HIS A 204 -13.50 -1.20 -5.83
C HIS A 204 -13.42 -2.12 -7.05
N LEU A 205 -13.59 -3.44 -6.87
CA LEU A 205 -13.65 -4.38 -8.00
C LEU A 205 -14.81 -4.06 -8.94
N ASN A 206 -15.98 -3.69 -8.43
CA ASN A 206 -17.14 -3.30 -9.24
C ASN A 206 -16.91 -2.01 -10.04
N VAL A 207 -15.99 -1.14 -9.59
CA VAL A 207 -15.58 0.06 -10.34
C VAL A 207 -14.56 -0.29 -11.42
N LEU A 208 -13.66 -1.24 -11.13
CA LEU A 208 -12.59 -1.66 -12.04
C LEU A 208 -13.08 -2.59 -13.15
N GLU A 209 -13.96 -3.53 -12.82
CA GLU A 209 -14.40 -4.65 -13.65
C GLU A 209 -15.74 -4.40 -14.35
N GLY A 210 -16.07 -5.29 -15.29
CA GLY A 210 -17.33 -5.26 -16.04
C GLY A 210 -17.25 -4.46 -17.33
N HIS A 211 -18.30 -4.56 -18.14
CA HIS A 211 -18.37 -3.96 -19.49
C HIS A 211 -18.18 -2.44 -19.51
N ASN A 212 -18.57 -1.76 -18.43
CA ASN A 212 -18.40 -0.32 -18.24
C ASN A 212 -17.35 0.02 -17.16
N GLY A 213 -16.59 -0.97 -16.69
CA GLY A 213 -15.55 -0.76 -15.68
C GLY A 213 -14.36 0.03 -16.23
N LEU A 214 -13.55 0.59 -15.32
CA LEU A 214 -12.39 1.41 -15.69
C LEU A 214 -11.39 0.68 -16.59
N ILE A 215 -11.24 -0.64 -16.43
CA ILE A 215 -10.40 -1.46 -17.31
C ILE A 215 -10.93 -1.45 -18.75
N ALA A 216 -12.23 -1.71 -18.93
CA ALA A 216 -12.86 -1.72 -20.26
C ALA A 216 -12.81 -0.33 -20.91
N GLN A 217 -12.97 0.74 -20.13
CA GLN A 217 -12.83 2.12 -20.62
C GLN A 217 -11.41 2.40 -21.12
N ALA A 218 -10.37 1.98 -20.38
CA ALA A 218 -8.98 2.13 -20.80
C ALA A 218 -8.67 1.32 -22.08
N GLU A 219 -9.15 0.08 -22.19
CA GLU A 219 -9.02 -0.73 -23.40
C GLU A 219 -9.72 -0.08 -24.61
N ASN A 220 -10.92 0.47 -24.42
CA ASN A 220 -11.63 1.21 -25.47
C ASN A 220 -10.87 2.46 -25.91
N SER A 221 -10.23 3.16 -24.97
CA SER A 221 -9.33 4.28 -25.30
C SER A 221 -8.17 3.83 -26.18
N MET A 222 -7.53 2.70 -25.84
CA MET A 222 -6.45 2.13 -26.66
C MET A 222 -6.95 1.74 -28.05
N ARG A 223 -8.12 1.08 -28.16
CA ARG A 223 -8.71 0.70 -29.46
C ARG A 223 -8.97 1.92 -30.34
N ARG A 224 -9.50 3.01 -29.78
CA ARG A 224 -9.74 4.26 -30.52
C ARG A 224 -8.45 4.87 -31.09
N GLN A 225 -7.31 4.60 -30.47
CA GLN A 225 -5.99 5.09 -30.90
C GLN A 225 -5.24 4.09 -31.80
N GLY A 226 -5.86 2.95 -32.13
CA GLY A 226 -5.19 1.88 -32.90
C GLY A 226 -4.11 1.15 -32.11
N LEU A 227 -4.08 1.27 -30.78
CA LEU A 227 -3.13 0.57 -29.93
C LEU A 227 -3.60 -0.87 -29.67
N PRO A 228 -2.68 -1.85 -29.62
CA PRO A 228 -3.04 -3.24 -29.32
C PRO A 228 -3.55 -3.36 -27.89
N VAL A 229 -4.72 -3.96 -27.73
CA VAL A 229 -5.23 -4.34 -26.40
C VAL A 229 -4.64 -5.69 -26.03
N PRO A 230 -3.96 -5.84 -24.89
CA PRO A 230 -3.40 -7.12 -24.50
C PRO A 230 -4.52 -8.13 -24.21
N ASN A 231 -4.47 -9.28 -24.89
CA ASN A 231 -5.29 -10.44 -24.57
C ASN A 231 -4.66 -11.14 -23.36
N TYR A 232 -5.41 -11.27 -22.28
CA TYR A 232 -5.01 -11.97 -21.06
C TYR A 232 -5.91 -13.19 -20.86
#